data_AF-A0A7S4D181-F1
#
_entry.id   AF-A0A7S4D181-F1
#
_cell.length_a   1.000
_cell.length_b   1.000
_cell.length_c   1.000
_cell.angle_alpha   90.00
_cell.angle_beta   90.00
_cell.angle_gamma   90.00
#
_symmetry.space_group_name_H-M   'P 1'
#
loop_
_entity.id
_entity.type
_entity.pdbx_description
1 polymer ?
#
loop_
_entity_poly.entity_id
_entity_poly.type
_entity_poly.pdbx_seq_one_letter_code
_entity_poly.pdbx_strand_id
1 'polypeptide(L)'
;AKHQGLKTYTILLMVVFYLLRFGHIHFIPIDTPLDIQCDPEPLAFEAAACDPEWLAYALAGFLETFGCPGLMQDLVVSIRQETAPTKQQKQWEAHALAVEDPFEPLINTSEHLRSEDWSRIQAVMQSALRGLQEGTPLPGLTSAQRPTQRLELR
;
A
#
# COMPACT_ATOMS: atom_id res chain seq x y z
N ALA A 1 -26.15 -9.42 -0.65
CA ALA A 1 -25.56 -8.35 -1.48
C ALA A 1 -24.16 -8.79 -1.92
N LYS A 2 -23.75 -8.51 -3.17
CA LYS A 2 -22.42 -8.87 -3.66
C LYS A 2 -21.41 -7.87 -3.08
N HIS A 3 -20.48 -8.35 -2.25
CA HIS A 3 -19.42 -7.51 -1.68
C HIS A 3 -18.39 -7.14 -2.75
N GLN A 4 -17.97 -5.88 -2.78
CA GLN A 4 -16.98 -5.41 -3.73
C GLN A 4 -15.60 -5.44 -3.08
N GLY A 5 -14.64 -6.13 -3.72
CA GLY A 5 -13.24 -6.11 -3.31
C GLY A 5 -12.48 -4.93 -3.92
N LEU A 6 -11.22 -4.79 -3.51
CA LEU A 6 -10.28 -3.90 -4.19
C LEU A 6 -9.94 -4.47 -5.57
N LYS A 7 -9.83 -3.61 -6.57
CA LYS A 7 -9.24 -3.96 -7.86
C LYS A 7 -7.75 -4.22 -7.65
N THR A 8 -7.17 -5.19 -8.36
CA THR A 8 -5.73 -5.49 -8.29
C THR A 8 -4.88 -4.24 -8.53
N TYR A 9 -5.27 -3.40 -9.48
CA TYR A 9 -4.60 -2.14 -9.77
C TYR A 9 -4.57 -1.19 -8.56
N THR A 10 -5.69 -1.04 -7.85
CA THR A 10 -5.76 -0.24 -6.62
C THR A 10 -4.81 -0.78 -5.55
N ILE A 11 -4.74 -2.11 -5.38
CA ILE A 11 -3.81 -2.73 -4.42
C ILE A 11 -2.36 -2.43 -4.79
N LEU A 12 -2.01 -2.52 -6.08
CA LEU A 12 -0.65 -2.19 -6.55
C LEU A 12 -0.29 -0.74 -6.25
N LEU A 13 -1.19 0.21 -6.49
CA LEU A 13 -0.96 1.62 -6.16
C LEU A 13 -0.77 1.84 -4.65
N MET A 14 -1.53 1.13 -3.81
CA MET A 14 -1.36 1.17 -2.36
C MET A 14 0.01 0.61 -1.92
N VAL A 15 0.45 -0.50 -2.52
CA VAL A 15 1.77 -1.10 -2.23
C VAL A 15 2.89 -0.15 -2.65
N VAL A 16 2.83 0.39 -3.87
CA VAL A 16 3.82 1.36 -4.35
C VAL A 16 3.85 2.57 -3.43
N PHE A 17 2.70 3.18 -3.11
CA PHE A 17 2.61 4.28 -2.16
C PHE A 17 3.28 3.95 -0.82
N TYR A 18 2.99 2.78 -0.24
CA TYR A 18 3.60 2.37 1.01
C TYR A 18 5.13 2.27 0.90
N LEU A 19 5.62 1.64 -0.16
CA LEU A 19 7.06 1.50 -0.39
C LEU A 19 7.76 2.85 -0.59
N LEU A 20 7.12 3.78 -1.29
CA LEU A 20 7.66 5.13 -1.52
C LEU A 20 7.70 5.99 -0.25
N ARG A 21 6.73 5.82 0.65
CA ARG A 21 6.61 6.65 1.85
C ARG A 21 7.25 6.06 3.10
N PHE A 22 7.24 4.74 3.20
CA PHE A 22 7.60 4.02 4.42
C PHE A 22 8.61 2.90 4.18
N GLY A 23 8.72 2.39 2.94
CA GLY A 23 9.63 1.30 2.58
C GLY A 23 11.06 1.73 2.21
N HIS A 24 11.42 3.00 2.43
CA HIS A 24 12.73 3.57 2.08
C HIS A 24 13.13 3.41 0.60
N ILE A 25 12.17 3.23 -0.31
CA ILE A 25 12.42 3.23 -1.76
C ILE A 25 12.26 4.67 -2.25
N HIS A 26 13.38 5.31 -2.59
CA HIS A 26 13.36 6.61 -3.25
C HIS A 26 12.98 6.46 -4.73
N PHE A 27 11.81 6.95 -5.13
CA PHE A 27 11.47 7.16 -6.56
C PHE A 27 11.63 8.63 -6.92
N ILE A 28 11.90 8.86 -8.21
CA ILE A 28 11.85 10.18 -8.84
C ILE A 28 10.36 10.53 -9.06
N PRO A 29 9.86 11.69 -8.59
CA PRO A 29 8.46 12.09 -8.75
C PRO A 29 8.07 12.28 -10.22
N ILE A 30 6.84 11.92 -10.57
CA ILE A 30 6.28 11.97 -11.94
C ILE A 30 6.00 13.42 -12.38
N ASP A 31 5.95 14.37 -11.44
CA ASP A 31 5.60 15.77 -11.70
C ASP A 31 6.72 16.62 -12.33
N THR A 32 7.83 16.02 -12.81
CA THR A 32 8.63 16.70 -13.83
C THR A 32 7.79 16.84 -15.10
N PRO A 33 7.60 18.05 -15.65
CA PRO A 33 6.88 18.24 -16.90
C PRO A 33 7.53 17.34 -17.95
N LEU A 34 6.76 16.36 -18.43
CA LEU A 34 7.20 15.41 -19.44
C LEU A 34 7.32 16.14 -20.79
N ASP A 35 8.36 16.94 -20.95
CA ASP A 35 9.00 17.20 -22.24
C ASP A 35 10.01 16.07 -22.55
N ILE A 36 9.65 14.84 -22.14
CA ILE A 36 10.46 13.65 -22.35
C ILE A 36 10.17 13.18 -23.79
N GLN A 37 11.06 13.57 -24.70
CA GLN A 37 11.56 12.59 -25.64
C GLN A 37 11.91 11.33 -24.84
N CYS A 38 11.17 10.24 -25.07
CA CYS A 38 11.38 8.93 -24.43
C CYS A 38 12.80 8.43 -24.69
N ASP A 39 13.78 8.96 -23.99
CA ASP A 39 15.02 8.26 -23.71
C ASP A 39 14.79 7.52 -22.38
N PRO A 40 14.58 6.19 -22.42
CA PRO A 40 14.36 5.40 -21.23
C PRO A 40 15.69 5.30 -20.49
N GLU A 41 16.01 6.27 -19.65
CA GLU A 41 17.01 6.00 -18.61
C GLU A 41 16.41 4.90 -17.72
N PRO A 42 17.05 3.73 -17.64
CA PRO A 42 16.50 2.62 -16.89
C PRO A 42 16.35 3.06 -15.43
N LEU A 43 15.21 2.74 -14.83
CA LEU A 43 15.01 2.82 -13.38
C LEU A 43 16.16 2.04 -12.73
N ALA A 44 17.17 2.77 -12.25
CA ALA A 44 18.33 2.20 -11.61
C ALA A 44 17.90 1.78 -10.20
N PHE A 45 17.41 0.55 -10.09
CA PHE A 45 17.21 -0.08 -8.81
C PHE A 45 18.57 -0.60 -8.35
N GLU A 46 19.23 0.11 -7.44
CA GLU A 46 20.28 -0.53 -6.65
C GLU A 46 19.57 -1.60 -5.82
N ALA A 47 19.69 -2.85 -6.27
CA ALA A 47 19.25 -4.02 -5.53
C ALA A 47 20.15 -4.14 -4.30
N ALA A 48 19.91 -3.28 -3.30
CA ALA A 48 20.37 -3.51 -1.95
C ALA A 48 19.89 -4.92 -1.60
N ALA A 49 20.85 -5.80 -1.26
CA ALA A 49 20.62 -7.21 -0.99
C ALA A 49 19.36 -7.35 -0.11
N CYS A 50 18.27 -7.83 -0.71
CA CYS A 50 16.98 -7.88 -0.03
C CYS A 50 17.06 -8.96 1.05
N ASP A 51 17.32 -8.53 2.27
CA ASP A 51 17.19 -9.36 3.46
C ASP A 51 15.75 -9.93 3.50
N PRO A 52 15.53 -11.24 3.53
CA PRO A 52 14.19 -11.81 3.61
C PRO A 52 13.38 -11.28 4.81
N GLU A 53 14.04 -10.80 5.87
CA GLU A 53 13.36 -10.13 6.99
C GLU A 53 12.72 -8.80 6.56
N TRP A 54 13.31 -8.07 5.61
CA TRP A 54 12.77 -6.80 5.11
C TRP A 54 11.35 -6.96 4.56
N LEU A 55 11.10 -8.06 3.83
CA LEU A 55 9.79 -8.32 3.24
C LEU A 55 8.73 -8.55 4.32
N ALA A 56 9.09 -9.23 5.40
CA ALA A 56 8.19 -9.46 6.54
C ALA A 56 7.85 -8.14 7.23
N TYR A 57 8.85 -7.27 7.46
CA TYR A 57 8.62 -5.94 8.03
C TYR A 57 7.78 -5.03 7.13
N ALA A 58 8.09 -5.01 5.83
CA ALA A 58 7.35 -4.20 4.86
C ALA A 58 5.89 -4.68 4.73
N LEU A 59 5.66 -6.00 4.74
CA LEU A 59 4.30 -6.53 4.74
C LEU A 59 3.55 -6.17 6.04
N ALA A 60 4.20 -6.32 7.20
CA ALA A 60 3.60 -5.97 8.48
C ALA A 60 3.23 -4.48 8.53
N GLY A 61 4.15 -3.59 8.14
CA GLY A 61 3.91 -2.16 8.12
C GLY A 61 2.87 -1.75 7.08
N PHE A 62 2.79 -2.41 5.91
CA PHE A 62 1.72 -2.20 4.94
C PHE A 62 0.34 -2.53 5.56
N LEU A 63 0.23 -3.68 6.23
CA LEU A 63 -1.01 -4.13 6.87
C LEU A 63 -1.40 -3.21 8.03
N GLU A 64 -0.43 -2.73 8.81
CA GLU A 64 -0.66 -1.77 9.88
C GLU A 64 -1.16 -0.43 9.34
N THR A 65 -0.50 0.10 8.30
CA THR A 65 -0.81 1.38 7.66
C THR A 65 -2.23 1.41 7.11
N PHE A 66 -2.60 0.43 6.28
CA PHE A 66 -3.90 0.41 5.60
C PHE A 66 -5.00 -0.27 6.43
N GLY A 67 -4.62 -1.14 7.36
CA GLY A 67 -5.55 -1.74 8.30
C GLY A 67 -6.01 -0.77 9.39
N CYS A 68 -5.31 0.34 9.63
CA CYS A 68 -5.69 1.33 10.63
C CYS A 68 -6.78 2.28 10.08
N PRO A 69 -7.99 2.33 10.67
CA PRO A 69 -9.07 3.21 10.19
C PRO A 69 -8.73 4.69 10.25
N GLY A 70 -7.85 5.13 11.16
CA GLY A 70 -7.54 6.54 11.37
C GLY A 70 -6.73 7.16 10.23
N LEU A 71 -5.74 6.44 9.71
CA LEU A 71 -4.75 7.02 8.79
C LEU A 71 -5.34 7.35 7.41
N MET A 72 -6.29 6.54 6.93
CA MET A 72 -6.88 6.67 5.60
C MET A 72 -8.15 7.53 5.57
N GLN A 73 -8.53 8.17 6.68
CA GLN A 73 -9.73 9.02 6.73
C GLN A 73 -9.54 10.29 5.91
N ASP A 74 -8.41 10.97 6.06
CA ASP A 74 -8.17 12.28 5.43
C ASP A 74 -7.15 12.25 4.29
N LEU A 75 -6.43 11.13 4.12
CA LEU A 75 -5.34 11.01 3.16
C LEU A 75 -5.79 10.40 1.82
N VAL A 76 -5.18 10.86 0.74
CA VAL A 76 -5.26 10.27 -0.60
C VAL A 76 -3.97 9.53 -0.91
N VAL A 77 -4.09 8.25 -1.28
CA VAL A 77 -2.99 7.45 -1.79
C VAL A 77 -2.62 7.99 -3.17
N SER A 78 -1.51 8.71 -3.26
CA SER A 78 -0.98 9.29 -4.50
C SER A 78 0.52 9.00 -4.61
N ILE A 79 0.92 8.45 -5.75
CA ILE A 79 2.32 8.14 -6.06
C ILE A 79 2.97 9.18 -6.98
N ARG A 80 2.24 10.24 -7.35
CA ARG A 80 2.73 11.29 -8.27
C ARG A 80 3.66 12.28 -7.59
N GLN A 81 3.36 12.58 -6.33
CA GLN A 81 4.02 13.62 -5.53
C GLN A 81 4.52 13.08 -4.19
N GLU A 82 5.56 13.72 -3.66
CA GLU A 82 6.20 13.36 -2.39
C GLU A 82 5.36 13.71 -1.17
N THR A 83 4.46 14.69 -1.25
CA THR A 83 3.50 15.00 -0.19
C THR A 83 2.13 14.47 -0.57
N ALA A 84 1.52 13.61 0.26
CA ALA A 84 0.23 13.02 -0.06
C ALA A 84 -0.86 14.09 0.03
N PRO A 85 -1.73 14.23 -0.99
CA PRO A 85 -2.83 15.17 -0.92
C PRO A 85 -3.87 14.69 0.10
N THR A 86 -4.64 15.64 0.63
CA THR A 86 -5.79 15.35 1.48
C THR A 86 -7.04 15.10 0.64
N LYS A 87 -7.99 14.34 1.19
CA LYS A 87 -9.29 14.13 0.54
C LYS A 87 -10.03 15.44 0.34
N GLN A 88 -9.89 16.37 1.28
CA GLN A 88 -10.48 17.71 1.16
C GLN A 88 -9.96 18.47 -0.06
N GLN A 89 -8.64 18.45 -0.30
CA GLN A 89 -8.06 19.09 -1.49
C GLN A 89 -8.57 18.47 -2.81
N LYS A 90 -8.94 17.19 -2.78
CA LYS A 90 -9.43 16.44 -3.94
C LYS A 90 -10.96 16.32 -4.02
N GLN A 91 -11.70 16.88 -3.06
CA GLN A 91 -13.15 16.75 -2.93
C GLN A 91 -13.61 15.27 -2.84
N TRP A 92 -12.83 14.45 -2.13
CA TRP A 92 -13.02 13.00 -1.98
C TRP A 92 -13.40 12.57 -0.56
N GLU A 93 -13.86 13.50 0.29
CA GLU A 93 -14.15 13.27 1.71
C GLU A 93 -15.22 12.20 1.95
N ALA A 94 -16.13 12.01 0.99
CA ALA A 94 -17.18 11.00 1.06
C ALA A 94 -16.67 9.57 0.81
N HIS A 95 -15.45 9.39 0.27
CA HIS A 95 -14.92 8.07 -0.06
C HIS A 95 -14.22 7.43 1.14
N ALA A 96 -14.54 6.17 1.40
CA ALA A 96 -13.92 5.38 2.47
C ALA A 96 -12.40 5.24 2.28
N LEU A 97 -11.98 5.04 1.03
CA LEU A 97 -10.60 5.03 0.59
C LEU A 97 -10.48 5.97 -0.63
N ALA A 98 -9.36 6.66 -0.74
CA ALA A 98 -9.07 7.51 -1.90
C ALA A 98 -7.71 7.12 -2.47
N VAL A 99 -7.71 6.62 -3.71
CA VAL A 99 -6.49 6.22 -4.43
C VAL A 99 -6.49 6.90 -5.78
N GLU A 100 -5.60 7.88 -5.94
CA GLU A 100 -5.44 8.64 -7.16
C GLU A 100 -4.82 7.78 -8.26
N ASP A 101 -5.38 7.84 -9.47
CA ASP A 101 -4.71 7.30 -10.65
C ASP A 101 -3.52 8.21 -11.05
N PRO A 102 -2.30 7.65 -11.21
CA PRO A 102 -1.10 8.44 -11.53
C PRO A 102 -1.14 9.10 -12.91
N PHE A 103 -1.92 8.57 -13.86
CA PHE A 103 -2.06 9.09 -15.22
C PHE A 103 -3.34 9.92 -15.40
N GLU A 104 -4.36 9.68 -14.58
CA GLU A 104 -5.63 10.40 -14.59
C GLU A 104 -5.96 10.98 -13.19
N PRO A 105 -5.38 12.14 -12.80
CA PRO A 105 -5.42 12.65 -11.41
C PRO A 105 -6.79 13.03 -10.85
N LEU A 106 -7.82 13.00 -11.68
CA LEU A 106 -9.22 13.23 -11.32
C LEU A 106 -9.97 11.92 -11.01
N ILE A 107 -9.35 10.77 -11.27
CA ILE A 107 -9.94 9.45 -11.05
C ILE A 107 -9.50 8.89 -9.69
N ASN A 108 -10.48 8.50 -8.88
CA ASN A 108 -10.26 7.68 -7.70
C ASN A 108 -10.47 6.20 -8.07
N THR A 109 -9.40 5.41 -8.12
CA THR A 109 -9.46 3.99 -8.53
C THR A 109 -10.25 3.11 -7.56
N SER A 110 -10.51 3.62 -6.35
CA SER A 110 -11.30 2.98 -5.30
C SER A 110 -12.72 3.54 -5.14
N GLU A 111 -13.19 4.36 -6.09
CA GLU A 111 -14.52 4.99 -6.06
C GLU A 111 -15.69 4.01 -5.84
N HIS A 112 -15.55 2.77 -6.32
CA HIS A 112 -16.57 1.72 -6.25
C HIS A 112 -16.69 1.13 -4.83
N LEU A 113 -15.72 1.41 -3.97
CA LEU A 113 -15.61 0.81 -2.65
C LEU A 113 -16.52 1.53 -1.65
N ARG A 114 -17.44 0.76 -1.05
CA ARG A 114 -18.31 1.25 0.01
C ARG A 114 -17.60 1.20 1.35
N SER A 115 -18.00 2.06 2.29
CA SER A 115 -17.43 2.11 3.65
C SER A 115 -17.49 0.79 4.40
N GLU A 116 -18.57 0.01 4.21
CA GLU A 116 -18.72 -1.33 4.78
C GLU A 116 -17.70 -2.33 4.21
N ASP A 117 -17.46 -2.28 2.90
CA ASP A 117 -16.53 -3.17 2.22
C ASP A 117 -15.09 -2.80 2.62
N TRP A 118 -14.76 -1.50 2.73
CA TRP A 118 -13.48 -1.03 3.25
C TRP A 118 -13.23 -1.47 4.69
N SER A 119 -14.21 -1.29 5.58
CA SER A 119 -14.09 -1.72 6.98
C SER A 119 -13.79 -3.22 7.11
N ARG A 120 -14.39 -4.04 6.24
CA ARG A 120 -14.10 -5.49 6.18
C ARG A 120 -12.70 -5.78 5.68
N ILE A 121 -12.24 -5.08 4.64
CA ILE A 121 -10.87 -5.21 4.14
C ILE A 121 -9.86 -4.85 5.25
N GLN A 122 -10.11 -3.77 5.99
CA GLN A 122 -9.28 -3.38 7.13
C GLN A 122 -9.28 -4.45 8.22
N ALA A 123 -10.42 -5.06 8.53
CA ALA A 123 -10.49 -6.18 9.48
C ALA A 123 -9.69 -7.40 9.01
N VAL A 124 -9.69 -7.70 7.71
CA VAL A 124 -8.85 -8.77 7.12
C VAL A 124 -7.37 -8.40 7.24
N MET A 125 -6.98 -7.17 6.93
CA MET A 125 -5.59 -6.69 7.08
C MET A 125 -5.12 -6.80 8.53
N GLN A 126 -5.94 -6.38 9.49
CA GLN A 126 -5.63 -6.49 10.92
C GLN A 126 -5.53 -7.95 11.38
N SER A 127 -6.40 -8.83 10.89
CA SER A 127 -6.29 -10.26 11.20
C SER A 127 -5.03 -10.88 10.60
N ALA A 128 -4.61 -10.45 9.42
CA ALA A 128 -3.37 -10.90 8.79
C ALA A 128 -2.14 -10.39 9.56
N LEU A 129 -2.15 -9.12 9.99
CA LEU A 129 -1.08 -8.53 10.80
C LEU A 129 -0.90 -9.29 12.11
N ARG A 130 -1.99 -9.54 12.84
CA ARG A 130 -1.98 -10.36 14.05
C ARG A 130 -1.44 -11.75 13.77
N GLY A 131 -1.83 -12.35 12.64
CA GLY A 131 -1.34 -13.69 12.27
C GLY A 131 0.17 -13.73 12.06
N LEU A 132 0.72 -12.71 11.39
CA LEU A 132 2.17 -12.54 11.23
C LEU A 132 2.89 -12.36 12.57
N GLN A 133 2.34 -11.54 13.47
CA GLN A 133 2.92 -11.26 14.80
C GLN A 133 2.89 -12.48 15.73
N GLU A 134 1.82 -13.26 15.68
CA GLU A 134 1.63 -14.47 16.50
C GLU A 134 2.35 -15.70 15.92
N GLY A 135 2.94 -15.58 14.72
CA GLY A 135 3.57 -16.70 14.01
C GLY A 135 2.57 -17.77 13.57
N THR A 136 1.28 -17.43 13.43
CA THR A 136 0.29 -18.38 12.92
C THR A 136 0.48 -18.57 11.41
N PRO A 137 0.51 -19.81 10.91
CA PRO A 137 0.70 -20.07 9.49
C PRO A 137 -0.48 -19.48 8.71
N LEU A 138 -0.17 -18.66 7.70
CA LEU A 138 -1.14 -18.18 6.74
C LEU A 138 -1.89 -19.39 6.13
N PRO A 139 -3.23 -19.36 6.02
CA PRO A 139 -4.00 -20.46 5.47
C PRO A 139 -3.49 -20.83 4.06
N GLY A 140 -2.94 -22.04 3.91
CA GLY A 140 -2.39 -22.54 2.64
C GLY A 140 -0.86 -22.63 2.58
N LEU A 141 -0.12 -22.12 3.58
CA LEU A 141 1.32 -22.35 3.71
C LEU A 141 1.58 -23.48 4.72
N THR A 142 2.03 -24.64 4.23
CA THR A 142 2.37 -25.77 5.09
C THR A 142 3.60 -25.44 5.96
N SER A 143 3.59 -25.93 7.19
CA SER A 143 4.57 -25.68 8.28
C SER A 143 6.07 -25.99 8.02
N ALA A 144 6.45 -26.26 6.77
CA ALA A 144 7.75 -26.77 6.36
C ALA A 144 8.82 -25.71 6.06
N GLN A 145 8.48 -24.41 6.11
CA GLN A 145 9.43 -23.31 5.95
C GLN A 145 9.30 -22.34 7.13
N ARG A 146 9.77 -22.77 8.31
CA ARG A 146 9.92 -21.90 9.48
C ARG A 146 11.37 -21.43 9.57
N PRO A 147 11.66 -20.12 9.46
CA PRO A 147 12.87 -19.56 10.02
C PRO A 147 12.77 -19.60 11.55
N THR A 148 13.76 -20.20 12.21
CA THR A 148 13.74 -20.52 13.65
C THR A 148 14.06 -19.34 14.57
N GLN A 149 13.97 -18.08 14.12
CA GLN A 149 14.32 -16.95 14.97
C GLN A 149 13.13 -16.04 15.26
N ARG A 150 12.75 -16.09 16.54
CA ARG A 150 11.86 -15.17 17.21
C ARG A 150 12.53 -13.79 17.18
N LEU A 151 12.05 -12.89 16.33
CA LEU A 151 12.45 -11.50 16.32
C LEU A 151 11.93 -10.85 17.62
N GLU A 152 12.81 -10.73 18.61
CA GLU A 152 12.56 -9.88 19.77
C GLU A 152 12.87 -8.44 19.38
N LEU A 153 11.80 -7.67 19.18
CA LEU A 153 11.87 -6.22 18.98
C LEU A 153 12.37 -5.57 20.28
N ARG A 154 13.52 -4.89 20.20
CA ARG A 154 14.07 -4.01 21.26
C ARG A 154 13.87 -2.56 20.89
#